data_AF-A0A8S0GVX1-F1
#
_entry.id   AF-A0A8S0GVX1-F1
#
_cell.length_a   1.000
_cell.length_b   1.000
_cell.length_c   1.000
_cell.angle_alpha   90.00
_cell.angle_beta   90.00
_cell.angle_gamma   90.00
#
_symmetry.space_group_name_H-M   'P 1'
#
loop_
_entity.id
_entity.type
_entity.pdbx_description
1 polymer ?
#
loop_
_entity_poly.entity_id
_entity_poly.type
_entity_poly.pdbx_seq_one_letter_code
_entity_poly.pdbx_strand_id
1 'polypeptide(L)'
;MTQLRRVAIIGGNRIPFARSNGPYATASNQAMLTAALEGLIERYNLHGLRLGEVAAGAVLKHSRDFNLTRECVLGSRLSPTTPAYDIQQACGTGLEAALLVANKIALGQIDCGIAGGVDTTSDAPIGVNEGLRKILLQANRAKSTGDKLKTLLQLRPITSSRNCRAMASRAPACPWASTASRWSRPGTLPAPIRINWPWKAIRKWPPPTPKAGRTT
;
A
#
# COMPACT_ATOMS: atom_id res chain seq x y z
N MET A 1 -15.38 32.50 -0.83
CA MET A 1 -14.17 32.42 0.02
C MET A 1 -13.08 31.72 -0.78
N THR A 2 -12.09 32.45 -1.27
CA THR A 2 -11.16 31.99 -2.34
C THR A 2 -9.75 31.70 -1.84
N GLN A 3 -9.56 31.43 -0.54
CA GLN A 3 -8.24 31.12 0.02
C GLN A 3 -8.25 29.76 0.71
N LEU A 4 -7.46 28.82 0.18
CA LEU A 4 -7.26 27.49 0.76
C LEU A 4 -6.52 27.60 2.10
N ARG A 5 -6.93 26.79 3.09
CA ARG A 5 -6.22 26.70 4.37
C ARG A 5 -4.83 26.09 4.14
N ARG A 6 -3.82 26.62 4.84
CA ARG A 6 -2.47 26.03 4.82
C ARG A 6 -2.50 24.69 5.55
N VAL A 7 -1.87 23.69 4.95
CA VAL A 7 -1.74 22.33 5.50
C VAL A 7 -0.28 22.07 5.83
N ALA A 8 -0.01 21.45 6.96
CA ALA A 8 1.32 21.09 7.40
C ALA A 8 1.37 19.64 7.88
N ILE A 9 2.52 18.98 7.68
CA ILE A 9 2.80 17.65 8.22
C ILE A 9 3.48 17.84 9.58
N ILE A 10 2.83 17.40 10.65
CA ILE A 10 3.35 17.52 12.03
C ILE A 10 4.41 16.46 12.32
N GLY A 11 4.30 15.30 11.66
CA GLY A 11 5.35 14.30 11.58
C GLY A 11 4.77 12.95 11.14
N GLY A 12 5.46 11.86 11.51
CA GLY A 12 5.08 10.53 11.05
C GLY A 12 5.73 9.42 11.85
N ASN A 13 5.20 8.22 11.67
CA ASN A 13 5.72 6.99 12.26
C ASN A 13 5.67 5.88 11.20
N ARG A 14 6.60 4.92 11.30
CA ARG A 14 6.63 3.76 10.42
C ARG A 14 7.22 2.55 11.14
N ILE A 15 6.81 1.37 10.71
CA ILE A 15 7.51 0.14 11.06
C ILE A 15 8.85 0.04 10.28
N PRO A 16 9.85 -0.69 10.80
CA PRO A 16 11.06 -1.01 10.05
C PRO A 16 10.71 -1.75 8.75
N PHE A 17 11.35 -1.40 7.64
CA PHE A 17 11.20 -2.18 6.40
C PHE A 17 11.99 -3.48 6.50
N ALA A 18 11.36 -4.58 6.14
CA ALA A 18 12.00 -5.89 6.11
C ALA A 18 11.84 -6.54 4.74
N ARG A 19 12.74 -7.48 4.42
CA ARG A 19 12.60 -8.29 3.19
C ARG A 19 11.39 -9.20 3.27
N SER A 20 10.74 -9.43 2.12
CA SER A 20 9.65 -10.40 1.96
C SER A 20 10.05 -11.78 2.48
N ASN A 21 9.11 -12.49 3.09
CA ASN A 21 9.32 -13.79 3.74
C ASN A 21 10.36 -13.78 4.88
N GLY A 22 10.66 -12.61 5.43
CA GLY A 22 11.54 -12.44 6.57
C GLY A 22 10.77 -12.22 7.90
N PRO A 23 11.15 -11.23 8.71
CA PRO A 23 10.55 -10.97 10.03
C PRO A 23 9.02 -10.80 10.06
N TYR A 24 8.42 -10.31 8.98
CA TYR A 24 6.96 -10.12 8.87
C TYR A 24 6.26 -11.19 8.04
N ALA A 25 6.88 -12.36 7.84
CA ALA A 25 6.32 -13.42 6.99
C ALA A 25 4.92 -13.87 7.45
N THR A 26 4.68 -13.88 8.77
CA THR A 26 3.41 -14.30 9.39
C THR A 26 2.54 -13.12 9.84
N ALA A 27 2.99 -11.88 9.63
CA ALA A 27 2.27 -10.69 10.08
C ALA A 27 1.22 -10.28 9.04
N SER A 28 0.00 -10.02 9.52
CA SER A 28 -1.08 -9.49 8.67
C SER A 28 -0.88 -8.00 8.37
N ASN A 29 -1.43 -7.53 7.26
CA ASN A 29 -1.48 -6.10 6.94
C ASN A 29 -2.13 -5.29 8.07
N GLN A 30 -3.17 -5.83 8.70
CA GLN A 30 -3.84 -5.19 9.83
C GLN A 30 -2.89 -5.01 11.01
N ALA A 31 -2.14 -6.05 11.38
CA ALA A 31 -1.20 -5.98 12.49
C ALA A 31 -0.09 -4.95 12.24
N MET A 32 0.46 -4.93 11.02
CA MET A 32 1.52 -3.98 10.64
C MET A 32 1.03 -2.53 10.62
N LEU A 33 -0.16 -2.28 10.06
CA LEU A 33 -0.73 -0.93 10.05
C LEU A 33 -1.14 -0.47 11.45
N THR A 34 -1.72 -1.36 12.25
CA THR A 34 -2.07 -1.07 13.65
C THR A 34 -0.81 -0.73 14.46
N ALA A 35 0.28 -1.49 14.30
CA ALA A 35 1.55 -1.18 14.97
C ALA A 35 2.13 0.18 14.56
N ALA A 36 2.05 0.54 13.27
CA ALA A 36 2.47 1.86 12.79
C ALA A 36 1.58 2.98 13.37
N LEU A 37 0.27 2.75 13.45
CA LEU A 37 -0.71 3.68 14.00
C LEU A 37 -0.50 3.87 15.51
N GLU A 38 -0.33 2.79 16.27
CA GLU A 38 -0.05 2.82 17.71
C GLU A 38 1.21 3.62 18.03
N GLY A 39 2.31 3.40 17.31
CA GLY A 39 3.53 4.19 17.53
C GLY A 39 3.37 5.68 17.19
N LEU A 40 2.42 6.02 16.31
CA LEU A 40 2.05 7.42 16.05
C LEU A 40 1.19 7.98 17.20
N ILE A 41 0.19 7.22 17.65
CA ILE A 41 -0.70 7.59 18.76
C ILE A 41 0.11 7.86 20.02
N GLU A 42 1.03 6.97 20.36
CA GLU A 42 1.90 7.09 21.53
C GLU A 42 2.80 8.33 21.42
N ARG A 43 3.46 8.52 20.27
CA ARG A 43 4.37 9.65 20.04
C ARG A 43 3.69 11.01 20.18
N TYR A 44 2.42 11.11 19.82
CA TYR A 44 1.65 12.36 19.83
C TYR A 44 0.56 12.39 20.91
N ASN A 45 0.55 11.42 21.83
CA ASN A 45 -0.41 11.29 22.93
C ASN A 45 -1.89 11.38 22.47
N LEU A 46 -2.25 10.65 21.40
CA LEU A 46 -3.58 10.73 20.76
C LEU A 46 -4.62 9.76 21.34
N HIS A 47 -4.40 9.26 22.55
CA HIS A 47 -5.23 8.21 23.16
C HIS A 47 -6.68 8.69 23.36
N GLY A 48 -7.64 7.93 22.84
CA GLY A 48 -9.07 8.22 22.96
C GLY A 48 -9.53 9.48 22.22
N LEU A 49 -8.63 10.20 21.52
CA LEU A 49 -8.98 11.40 20.79
C LEU A 49 -9.68 11.04 19.47
N ARG A 50 -10.71 11.83 19.15
CA ARG A 50 -11.39 11.74 17.85
C ARG A 50 -10.65 12.62 16.86
N LEU A 51 -10.11 12.01 15.81
CA LEU A 51 -9.55 12.75 14.70
C LEU A 51 -10.63 13.09 13.67
N GLY A 52 -10.32 14.05 12.80
CA GLY A 52 -11.17 14.37 11.67
C GLY A 52 -11.29 13.17 10.73
N GLU A 53 -10.17 12.49 10.44
CA GLU A 53 -10.17 11.33 9.55
C GLU A 53 -8.88 10.49 9.62
N VAL A 54 -9.00 9.20 9.31
CA VAL A 54 -7.85 8.31 9.03
C VAL A 54 -7.98 7.72 7.63
N ALA A 55 -7.09 8.10 6.73
CA ALA A 55 -6.99 7.53 5.40
C ALA A 55 -5.74 6.65 5.32
N ALA A 56 -5.89 5.39 4.95
CA ALA A 56 -4.77 4.52 4.65
C ALA A 56 -5.18 3.46 3.64
N GLY A 57 -4.24 2.61 3.24
CA GLY A 57 -4.61 1.41 2.52
C GLY A 57 -3.42 0.57 2.10
N ALA A 58 -3.74 -0.53 1.42
CA ALA A 58 -2.79 -1.53 0.95
C ALA A 58 -3.11 -1.95 -0.48
N VAL A 59 -2.08 -2.26 -1.26
CA VAL A 59 -2.25 -2.79 -2.63
C VAL A 59 -2.58 -4.27 -2.59
N LEU A 60 -1.87 -5.03 -1.76
CA LEU A 60 -2.04 -6.47 -1.60
C LEU A 60 -2.85 -6.75 -0.34
N LYS A 61 -4.17 -6.52 -0.41
CA LYS A 61 -5.09 -6.85 0.69
C LYS A 61 -5.86 -8.14 0.43
N HIS A 62 -6.09 -8.91 1.49
CA HIS A 62 -6.92 -10.09 1.42
C HIS A 62 -8.40 -9.66 1.38
N SER A 63 -9.28 -10.45 0.75
CA SER A 63 -10.72 -10.14 0.68
C SER A 63 -11.42 -10.03 2.04
N ARG A 64 -10.80 -10.54 3.12
CA ARG A 64 -11.28 -10.37 4.50
C ARG A 64 -11.07 -8.95 5.01
N ASP A 65 -10.06 -8.24 4.50
CA ASP A 65 -9.64 -6.91 4.93
C ASP A 65 -10.26 -5.85 4.02
N PHE A 66 -11.59 -5.92 3.80
CA PHE A 66 -12.27 -5.02 2.87
C PHE A 66 -12.13 -3.55 3.28
N ASN A 67 -12.22 -3.28 4.59
CA ASN A 67 -11.98 -1.98 5.21
C ASN A 67 -10.83 -2.05 6.23
N LEU A 68 -9.65 -2.43 5.72
CA LEU A 68 -8.42 -2.60 6.51
C LEU A 68 -8.16 -1.41 7.45
N THR A 69 -8.23 -0.18 6.94
CA THR A 69 -7.98 1.03 7.73
C THR A 69 -8.95 1.17 8.89
N ARG A 70 -10.24 0.88 8.70
CA ARG A 70 -11.23 0.95 9.77
C ARG A 70 -10.97 -0.07 10.86
N GLU A 71 -10.65 -1.30 10.48
CA GLU A 71 -10.31 -2.36 11.43
C GLU A 71 -9.04 -2.03 12.22
N CYS A 72 -8.07 -1.35 11.61
CA CYS A 72 -6.88 -0.87 12.31
C CYS A 72 -7.19 0.26 13.31
N VAL A 73 -8.09 1.19 12.96
CA VAL A 73 -8.52 2.25 13.88
C VAL A 73 -9.28 1.67 15.07
N LEU A 74 -10.17 0.70 14.84
CA LEU A 74 -10.88 0.00 15.91
C LEU A 74 -9.98 -0.86 16.79
N GLY A 75 -8.93 -1.45 16.21
CA GLY A 75 -7.90 -2.20 16.92
C GLY A 75 -6.86 -1.33 17.64
N SER A 76 -6.92 0.00 17.45
CA SER A 76 -5.99 0.96 18.05
C SER A 76 -6.57 1.65 19.28
N ARG A 77 -5.73 2.41 20.00
CA ARG A 77 -6.11 3.26 21.13
C ARG A 77 -6.75 4.59 20.72
N LEU A 78 -7.01 4.79 19.43
CA LEU A 78 -7.72 5.96 18.93
C LEU A 78 -9.22 5.90 19.25
N SER A 79 -9.93 7.03 19.22
CA SER A 79 -11.38 6.99 19.40
C SER A 79 -12.06 6.14 18.30
N PRO A 80 -12.96 5.20 18.65
CA PRO A 80 -13.72 4.43 17.65
C PRO A 80 -14.67 5.29 16.82
N THR A 81 -14.97 6.51 17.28
CA THR A 81 -15.79 7.50 16.56
C THR A 81 -15.03 8.24 15.45
N THR A 82 -13.72 8.01 15.33
CA THR A 82 -12.90 8.58 14.25
C THR A 82 -13.25 7.91 12.92
N PRO A 83 -13.67 8.66 11.88
CA PRO A 83 -13.98 8.07 10.59
C PRO A 83 -12.69 7.61 9.90
N ALA A 84 -12.78 6.47 9.21
CA ALA A 84 -11.64 5.84 8.56
C ALA A 84 -12.06 5.15 7.27
N TYR A 85 -11.24 5.23 6.22
CA TYR A 85 -11.48 4.53 4.96
C TYR A 85 -10.20 4.02 4.32
N ASP A 86 -10.39 3.02 3.47
CA ASP A 86 -9.35 2.37 2.69
C ASP A 86 -9.26 2.99 1.30
N ILE A 87 -8.04 3.24 0.81
CA ILE A 87 -7.77 3.64 -0.57
C ILE A 87 -6.73 2.74 -1.20
N GLN A 88 -6.71 2.71 -2.52
CA GLN A 88 -5.76 1.89 -3.26
C GLN A 88 -5.35 2.59 -4.55
N GLN A 89 -4.08 3.00 -4.63
CA GLN A 89 -3.47 3.62 -5.80
C GLN A 89 -2.07 3.03 -6.06
N ALA A 90 -1.98 1.70 -6.18
CA ALA A 90 -0.72 0.98 -6.39
C ALA A 90 0.40 1.52 -5.46
N CYS A 91 1.61 1.72 -5.98
CA CYS A 91 2.74 2.29 -5.23
C CYS A 91 2.48 3.70 -4.68
N GLY A 92 1.47 4.41 -5.19
CA GLY A 92 1.09 5.76 -4.76
C GLY A 92 0.08 5.79 -3.61
N THR A 93 -0.38 4.64 -3.09
CA THR A 93 -1.45 4.58 -2.08
C THR A 93 -1.17 5.44 -0.85
N GLY A 94 0.03 5.36 -0.26
CA GLY A 94 0.37 6.16 0.93
C GLY A 94 0.45 7.67 0.64
N LEU A 95 0.92 8.05 -0.55
CA LEU A 95 0.99 9.46 -0.96
C LEU A 95 -0.42 10.00 -1.25
N GLU A 96 -1.26 9.21 -1.90
CA GLU A 96 -2.65 9.55 -2.17
C GLU A 96 -3.43 9.76 -0.87
N ALA A 97 -3.17 8.93 0.15
CA ALA A 97 -3.79 9.12 1.47
C ALA A 97 -3.45 10.48 2.06
N ALA A 98 -2.18 10.91 1.95
CA ALA A 98 -1.73 12.20 2.45
C ALA A 98 -2.38 13.36 1.67
N LEU A 99 -2.50 13.22 0.34
CA LEU A 99 -3.16 14.23 -0.50
C LEU A 99 -4.65 14.37 -0.17
N LEU A 100 -5.38 13.25 0.00
CA LEU A 100 -6.80 13.27 0.34
C LEU A 100 -7.06 13.94 1.70
N VAL A 101 -6.28 13.58 2.73
CA VAL A 101 -6.38 14.22 4.05
C VAL A 101 -6.03 15.70 3.96
N ALA A 102 -4.95 16.05 3.25
CA ALA A 102 -4.56 17.43 3.05
C ALA A 102 -5.64 18.25 2.34
N ASN A 103 -6.27 17.70 1.30
CA ASN A 103 -7.35 18.38 0.58
C ASN A 103 -8.55 18.66 1.51
N LYS A 104 -8.93 17.71 2.36
CA LYS A 104 -10.01 17.91 3.33
C LYS A 104 -9.68 18.98 4.36
N ILE A 105 -8.42 19.06 4.81
CA ILE A 105 -7.96 20.14 5.70
C ILE A 105 -7.96 21.49 4.96
N ALA A 106 -7.44 21.53 3.73
CA ALA A 106 -7.36 22.74 2.92
C ALA A 106 -8.75 23.35 2.63
N LEU A 107 -9.74 22.48 2.39
CA LEU A 107 -11.15 22.84 2.18
C LEU A 107 -11.91 23.12 3.49
N GLY A 108 -11.31 22.88 4.65
CA GLY A 108 -11.93 23.09 5.96
C GLY A 108 -12.99 22.07 6.36
N GLN A 109 -12.99 20.87 5.74
CA GLN A 109 -13.88 19.77 6.11
C GLN A 109 -13.44 19.09 7.41
N ILE A 110 -12.13 19.06 7.67
CA ILE A 110 -11.51 18.52 8.88
C ILE A 110 -10.37 19.43 9.33
N ASP A 111 -10.00 19.39 10.61
CA ASP A 111 -8.86 20.15 11.13
C ASP A 111 -7.57 19.33 11.24
N CYS A 112 -7.70 18.02 11.44
CA CYS A 112 -6.58 17.09 11.55
C CYS A 112 -6.98 15.71 11.03
N GLY A 113 -5.99 14.94 10.59
CA GLY A 113 -6.18 13.56 10.17
C GLY A 113 -4.86 12.81 10.08
N ILE A 114 -4.96 11.48 9.97
CA ILE A 114 -3.82 10.59 9.77
C ILE A 114 -3.89 10.04 8.35
N ALA A 115 -2.76 10.08 7.67
CA ALA A 115 -2.55 9.45 6.38
C ALA A 115 -1.51 8.34 6.51
N GLY A 116 -1.72 7.20 5.83
CA GLY A 116 -0.78 6.09 5.89
C GLY A 116 -0.93 5.07 4.78
N GLY A 117 -0.18 3.98 4.90
CA GLY A 117 -0.27 2.83 4.02
C GLY A 117 0.52 1.66 4.57
N VAL A 118 0.13 0.46 4.16
CA VAL A 118 0.80 -0.79 4.53
C VAL A 118 0.79 -1.72 3.32
N ASP A 119 1.80 -2.55 3.18
CA ASP A 119 1.77 -3.63 2.20
C ASP A 119 2.65 -4.79 2.65
N THR A 120 2.20 -6.00 2.34
CA THR A 120 3.02 -7.22 2.47
C THR A 120 2.94 -8.04 1.20
N THR A 121 4.10 -8.54 0.79
CA THR A 121 4.22 -9.52 -0.28
C THR A 121 4.28 -10.95 0.26
N SER A 122 4.40 -11.12 1.57
CA SER A 122 4.51 -12.45 2.21
C SER A 122 3.15 -13.10 2.40
N ASP A 123 2.11 -12.31 2.69
CA ASP A 123 0.70 -12.75 2.84
C ASP A 123 -0.14 -12.32 1.63
N ALA A 124 0.35 -12.58 0.42
CA ALA A 124 -0.36 -12.22 -0.80
C ALA A 124 -1.54 -13.19 -1.05
N PRO A 125 -2.76 -12.70 -1.37
CA PRO A 125 -3.91 -13.55 -1.60
C PRO A 125 -3.68 -14.47 -2.79
N ILE A 126 -3.84 -15.78 -2.57
CA ILE A 126 -3.73 -16.77 -3.63
C ILE A 126 -4.98 -16.71 -4.50
N GLY A 127 -4.85 -16.12 -5.69
CA GLY A 127 -5.88 -16.14 -6.71
C GLY A 127 -6.05 -17.55 -7.29
N VAL A 128 -7.18 -18.18 -7.04
CA VAL A 128 -7.55 -19.43 -7.71
C VAL A 128 -7.88 -19.17 -9.18
N ASN A 129 -7.50 -20.10 -10.07
CA ASN A 129 -7.82 -19.98 -11.50
C ASN A 129 -9.35 -19.90 -11.70
N GLU A 130 -9.80 -19.10 -12.67
CA GLU A 130 -11.22 -18.92 -13.01
C GLU A 130 -11.94 -20.24 -13.29
N GLY A 131 -11.24 -21.23 -13.87
CA GLY A 131 -11.77 -22.59 -14.04
C GLY A 131 -12.07 -23.29 -12.71
N LEU A 132 -11.14 -23.24 -11.75
CA LEU A 132 -11.32 -23.80 -10.41
C LEU A 132 -12.41 -23.05 -9.64
N ARG A 133 -12.44 -21.71 -9.73
CA ARG A 133 -13.48 -20.88 -9.12
C ARG A 133 -14.88 -21.28 -9.60
N LYS A 134 -15.08 -21.47 -10.92
CA LYS A 134 -16.37 -21.87 -11.49
C LYS A 134 -16.80 -23.25 -11.01
N ILE A 135 -15.89 -24.22 -10.98
CA ILE A 135 -16.17 -25.57 -10.48
C ILE A 135 -16.57 -25.54 -9.01
N LEU A 136 -15.83 -24.80 -8.16
CA LEU A 136 -16.14 -24.66 -6.74
C LEU A 136 -17.49 -23.96 -6.49
N LEU A 137 -17.81 -22.91 -7.27
CA LEU A 137 -19.10 -22.23 -7.19
C LEU A 137 -20.26 -23.10 -7.68
N GLN A 138 -20.06 -23.91 -8.73
CA GLN A 138 -21.05 -24.87 -9.22
C GLN A 138 -21.31 -25.98 -8.19
N ALA A 139 -20.26 -26.49 -7.54
CA ALA A 139 -20.39 -27.45 -6.47
C ALA A 139 -21.12 -26.87 -5.25
N ASN A 140 -20.90 -25.59 -4.92
CA ASN A 140 -21.65 -24.92 -3.85
C ASN A 140 -23.15 -24.74 -4.20
N ARG A 141 -23.47 -24.48 -5.47
CA ARG A 141 -24.86 -24.30 -5.97
C ARG A 141 -25.64 -25.61 -6.12
N ALA A 142 -24.98 -26.74 -6.30
CA ALA A 142 -25.64 -28.04 -6.45
C ALA A 142 -26.39 -28.42 -5.17
N LYS A 143 -27.70 -28.72 -5.28
CA LYS A 143 -28.55 -29.06 -4.13
C LYS A 143 -28.45 -30.55 -3.73
N SER A 144 -28.10 -31.43 -4.66
CA SER A 144 -27.99 -32.87 -4.42
C SER A 144 -26.54 -33.29 -4.16
N THR A 145 -26.35 -34.27 -3.27
CA THR A 145 -25.02 -34.79 -2.92
C THR A 145 -24.35 -35.49 -4.11
N GLY A 146 -25.14 -36.11 -5.00
CA GLY A 146 -24.65 -36.74 -6.23
C GLY A 146 -24.13 -35.74 -7.26
N ASP A 147 -24.82 -34.60 -7.42
CA ASP A 147 -24.38 -33.55 -8.35
C ASP A 147 -23.14 -32.82 -7.82
N LYS A 148 -23.04 -32.62 -6.50
CA LYS A 148 -21.81 -32.10 -5.87
C LYS A 148 -20.60 -32.98 -6.16
N LEU A 149 -20.75 -34.30 -6.05
CA LEU A 149 -19.67 -35.25 -6.30
C LEU A 149 -19.26 -35.25 -7.78
N LYS A 150 -20.22 -35.19 -8.71
CA LYS A 150 -19.96 -35.06 -10.16
C LYS A 150 -19.20 -33.78 -10.50
N THR A 151 -19.55 -32.66 -9.88
CA THR A 151 -18.85 -31.38 -10.09
C THR A 151 -17.44 -31.40 -9.48
N LEU A 152 -17.26 -32.01 -8.30
CA LEU A 152 -15.94 -32.20 -7.69
C LEU A 152 -15.05 -33.15 -8.50
N LEU A 153 -15.60 -34.18 -9.14
CA LEU A 153 -14.88 -35.09 -10.05
C LEU A 153 -14.35 -34.40 -11.32
N GLN A 154 -14.85 -33.21 -11.66
CA GLN A 154 -14.31 -32.38 -12.76
C GLN A 154 -13.01 -31.65 -12.36
N LEU A 155 -12.61 -31.69 -11.08
CA LEU A 155 -11.30 -31.22 -10.62
C LEU A 155 -10.20 -32.17 -11.13
N ARG A 156 -9.78 -31.99 -12.38
CA ARG A 156 -8.61 -32.68 -12.92
C ARG A 156 -7.33 -32.09 -12.33
N PRO A 157 -6.44 -32.90 -11.72
CA PRO A 157 -5.13 -32.45 -11.26
C PRO A 157 -4.18 -32.38 -12.46
N ILE A 158 -4.40 -31.43 -13.37
CA ILE A 158 -3.41 -31.11 -14.40
C ILE A 158 -3.26 -29.58 -14.52
N THR A 159 -2.26 -29.11 -13.77
CA THR A 159 -1.30 -28.08 -14.15
C THR A 159 -1.83 -26.72 -14.61
N SER A 160 -1.86 -25.80 -13.65
CA SER A 160 -0.98 -24.62 -13.63
C SER A 160 -0.16 -24.42 -14.92
N SER A 161 -0.54 -23.45 -15.77
CA SER A 161 0.36 -22.72 -16.70
C SER A 161 -0.39 -22.00 -17.83
N ARG A 162 -1.60 -22.41 -18.22
CA ARG A 162 -2.26 -21.80 -19.39
C ARG A 162 -2.87 -20.42 -19.16
N ASN A 163 -3.35 -20.12 -17.95
CA ASN A 163 -4.08 -18.87 -17.70
C ASN A 163 -3.25 -17.72 -17.09
N CYS A 164 -2.14 -18.02 -16.39
CA CYS A 164 -1.25 -16.98 -15.86
C CYS A 164 -0.61 -16.13 -16.97
N ARG A 165 -0.34 -16.72 -18.15
CA ARG A 165 0.21 -16.00 -19.31
C ARG A 165 -0.77 -14.96 -19.87
N ALA A 166 -2.08 -15.21 -19.78
CA ALA A 166 -3.11 -14.28 -20.27
C ALA A 166 -3.41 -13.11 -19.32
N MET A 167 -3.15 -13.27 -18.01
CA MET A 167 -3.22 -12.16 -17.03
C MET A 167 -1.97 -11.29 -17.08
N ALA A 168 -0.78 -11.87 -17.24
CA ALA A 168 0.46 -11.12 -17.39
C ALA A 168 0.47 -10.20 -18.62
N SER A 169 -0.23 -10.57 -19.71
CA SER A 169 -0.38 -9.73 -20.90
C SER A 169 -1.47 -8.66 -20.80
N ARG A 170 -2.26 -8.64 -19.71
CA ARG A 170 -3.39 -7.71 -19.50
C ARG A 170 -3.19 -6.74 -18.34
N ALA A 171 -2.13 -6.90 -17.54
CA ALA A 171 -1.71 -5.83 -16.65
C ALA A 171 -1.31 -4.62 -17.51
N PRO A 172 -1.90 -3.42 -17.35
CA PRO A 172 -1.33 -2.24 -17.96
C PRO A 172 0.12 -2.19 -17.50
N ALA A 173 1.05 -2.24 -18.45
CA ALA A 173 2.47 -2.17 -18.17
C ALA A 173 2.69 -0.93 -17.30
N CYS A 174 2.97 -1.14 -16.02
CA CYS A 174 3.59 -0.12 -15.20
C CYS A 174 4.89 0.24 -15.92
N PRO A 175 5.03 1.42 -16.55
CA PRO A 175 6.16 1.70 -17.44
C PRO A 175 7.49 1.61 -16.71
N TRP A 176 7.47 1.73 -15.37
CA TRP A 176 8.63 1.66 -14.50
C TRP A 176 9.24 0.25 -14.35
N ALA A 177 8.43 -0.82 -14.44
CA ALA A 177 8.92 -2.19 -14.27
C ALA A 177 9.72 -2.67 -15.50
N SER A 178 9.35 -2.22 -16.70
CA SER A 178 10.11 -2.47 -17.94
C SER A 178 11.43 -1.70 -18.03
N THR A 179 11.55 -0.59 -17.29
CA THR A 179 12.79 0.20 -17.26
C THR A 179 13.86 -0.49 -16.42
N ALA A 180 13.49 -1.10 -15.28
CA ALA A 180 14.44 -1.77 -14.40
C ALA A 180 15.15 -2.98 -15.06
N SER A 181 14.43 -3.79 -15.84
CA SER A 181 15.02 -4.97 -16.51
C SER A 181 15.92 -4.62 -17.71
N ARG A 182 15.79 -3.40 -18.25
CA ARG A 182 16.65 -2.91 -19.35
C ARG A 182 18.00 -2.39 -18.84
N TRP A 183 18.08 -1.97 -17.58
CA TRP A 183 19.30 -1.46 -16.95
C TRP A 183 20.25 -2.55 -16.44
N SER A 184 19.78 -3.80 -16.35
CA SER A 184 20.56 -4.96 -15.93
C SER A 184 21.34 -5.66 -17.06
N ARG A 185 21.34 -5.11 -18.29
CA ARG A 185 22.17 -5.62 -19.40
C ARG A 185 23.40 -4.74 -19.60
N PRO A 186 24.63 -5.25 -19.37
CA PRO A 186 25.84 -4.53 -19.74
C PRO A 186 25.85 -4.31 -21.26
N GLY A 187 26.00 -3.05 -21.70
CA GLY A 187 26.34 -2.73 -23.10
C GLY A 187 25.21 -2.28 -24.03
N THR A 188 24.00 -1.97 -23.56
CA THR A 188 22.95 -1.38 -24.42
C THR A 188 22.38 -0.07 -23.84
N LEU A 189 23.21 0.97 -23.80
CA LEU A 189 22.75 2.35 -23.69
C LEU A 189 22.47 2.88 -25.11
N PRO A 190 21.21 3.14 -25.50
CA PRO A 190 20.96 4.00 -26.64
C PRO A 190 21.33 5.44 -26.29
N ALA A 191 21.87 6.17 -27.28
CA ALA A 191 22.31 7.55 -27.18
C ALA A 191 21.25 8.46 -26.49
N PRO A 192 21.67 9.45 -25.68
CA PRO A 192 20.75 10.24 -24.89
C PRO A 192 19.85 11.10 -25.78
N ILE A 193 18.54 10.94 -25.61
CA ILE A 193 17.56 11.96 -25.99
C ILE A 193 17.91 13.23 -25.21
N ARG A 194 18.30 14.26 -25.96
CA ARG A 194 18.75 15.55 -25.45
C ARG A 194 17.54 16.33 -24.91
N ILE A 195 17.14 16.03 -23.68
CA ILE A 195 16.22 16.89 -22.93
C ILE A 195 17.03 18.09 -22.43
N ASN A 196 16.80 19.25 -23.05
CA ASN A 196 17.43 20.52 -22.69
C ASN A 196 16.84 21.04 -21.37
N TRP A 197 17.31 20.51 -20.24
CA TRP A 197 17.16 21.15 -18.93
C TRP A 197 18.41 21.98 -18.67
N PRO A 198 18.33 23.25 -18.26
CA PRO A 198 19.51 24.05 -17.96
C PRO A 198 20.16 23.54 -16.66
N TRP A 199 21.15 22.66 -16.80
CA TRP A 199 21.95 22.01 -15.74
C TRP A 199 22.89 22.94 -14.94
N LYS A 200 22.71 24.27 -14.99
CA LYS A 200 23.59 25.22 -14.26
C LYS A 200 23.14 25.57 -12.84
N ALA A 201 22.03 25.04 -12.33
CA ALA A 201 21.49 25.43 -11.01
C ALA A 201 21.73 24.45 -9.85
N ILE A 202 22.34 23.27 -10.06
CA ILE A 202 22.52 22.23 -9.01
C ILE A 202 24.02 21.95 -8.76
N ARG A 203 24.85 23.00 -8.67
CA ARG A 203 26.27 22.89 -8.25
C ARG A 203 26.72 23.93 -7.21
N LYS A 204 25.80 24.45 -6.41
CA LYS A 204 26.15 25.26 -5.22
C LYS A 204 25.32 24.84 -4.02
N TRP A 205 25.64 23.69 -3.47
CA TRP A 205 25.37 23.41 -2.06
C TRP A 205 26.70 23.06 -1.40
N PRO A 206 27.20 23.89 -0.47
CA PRO A 206 28.48 23.61 0.19
C PRO A 206 28.31 22.39 1.13
N PRO A 207 29.34 21.53 1.25
CA PRO A 207 29.31 20.42 2.21
C PRO A 207 29.28 20.93 3.66
N PRO A 208 28.71 20.16 4.61
CA PRO A 208 28.63 20.55 6.01
C PRO A 208 30.04 20.67 6.61
N THR A 209 30.31 21.80 7.27
CA THR A 209 31.55 22.04 8.01
C THR A 209 31.62 21.15 9.26
N PRO A 210 32.80 20.57 9.58
CA PRO A 210 32.98 19.84 10.83
C PRO A 210 32.98 20.82 12.01
N LYS A 211 32.22 20.48 13.07
CA LYS A 211 32.15 21.25 14.31
C LYS A 211 33.54 21.33 14.96
N ALA A 212 34.04 22.54 15.15
CA ALA A 212 35.22 22.81 15.95
C ALA A 212 34.98 22.34 17.40
N GLY A 213 35.93 21.56 17.91
CA GLY A 213 36.03 21.27 19.33
C GLY A 213 36.22 22.56 20.12
N ARG A 214 35.48 22.68 21.23
CA ARG A 214 35.68 23.72 22.22
C ARG A 214 36.45 23.07 23.37
N THR A 215 37.70 23.45 23.51
CA THR A 215 38.55 23.21 24.68
C THR A 215 37.99 23.98 25.87
N THR A 216 37.83 23.27 26.98
CA THR A 216 38.21 23.66 28.34
C THR A 216 38.74 22.42 29.01
#